data_AF-A0A5D6VEY9-F1
#
_entry.id   AF-A0A5D6VEY9-F1
#
_cell.length_a   1.000
_cell.length_b   1.000
_cell.length_c   1.000
_cell.angle_alpha   90.00
_cell.angle_beta   90.00
_cell.angle_gamma   90.00
#
_symmetry.space_group_name_H-M   'P 1'
#
loop_
_entity.id
_entity.type
_entity.pdbx_description
1 polymer ?
#
loop_
_entity_poly.entity_id
_entity_poly.type
_entity_poly.pdbx_seq_one_letter_code
_entity_poly.pdbx_strand_id
1 'polypeptide(L)'
;MPIRVTLQEQLAEPENRLKQGLLKVAALVLIPIWLPLALLVLLGFALFFSYVLLQEKLSGAEPTPAPSPPSEPTVVWQNEHLAVLMQDYDYKDEFYQQNEAWLDAWLYEVSYEEDLTRQLLIEPPIASLHQVPVSDFVHPWADGVLLQLLEAAPGSEAGVTSWLIYVDGRTLSWHKLREIGLYALHEANPPLPDLVKGYRLNGDELTVQLTEA
;
A
#
# COMPACT_ATOMS: atom_id res chain seq x y z
N MET A 1 -65.19 -25.62 33.04
CA MET A 1 -63.95 -25.51 32.25
C MET A 1 -64.31 -25.48 30.77
N PRO A 2 -64.27 -24.33 30.07
CA PRO A 2 -64.48 -24.33 28.63
C PRO A 2 -63.13 -24.48 27.89
N ILE A 3 -63.07 -25.50 27.06
CA ILE A 3 -62.00 -25.78 26.11
C ILE A 3 -62.17 -24.80 24.94
N ARG A 4 -61.26 -23.82 24.81
CA ARG A 4 -61.12 -23.04 23.58
C ARG A 4 -60.32 -23.87 22.58
N VAL A 5 -60.99 -24.58 21.69
CA VAL A 5 -60.34 -25.24 20.55
C VAL A 5 -60.09 -24.20 19.46
N THR A 6 -58.82 -24.12 19.08
CA THR A 6 -58.17 -23.31 18.07
C THR A 6 -58.82 -23.48 16.70
N LEU A 7 -59.61 -22.51 16.25
CA LEU A 7 -60.25 -22.49 14.92
C LEU A 7 -59.42 -21.75 13.85
N GLN A 8 -58.21 -21.28 14.18
CA GLN A 8 -57.38 -20.49 13.25
C GLN A 8 -56.43 -21.32 12.38
N GLU A 9 -56.23 -22.61 12.67
CA GLU A 9 -55.19 -23.40 12.00
C GLU A 9 -55.63 -23.99 10.65
N GLN A 10 -56.93 -24.03 10.34
CA GLN A 10 -57.43 -24.65 9.10
C GLN A 10 -57.61 -23.70 7.90
N LEU A 11 -57.45 -22.38 8.07
CA LEU A 11 -57.62 -21.42 6.97
C LEU A 11 -56.31 -20.99 6.28
N ALA A 12 -55.14 -21.37 6.79
CA ALA A 12 -53.84 -20.97 6.25
C ALA A 12 -53.25 -21.96 5.20
N GLU A 13 -53.82 -23.16 5.06
CA GLU A 13 -53.26 -24.20 4.17
C GLU A 13 -53.55 -24.06 2.65
N PRO A 14 -54.71 -23.57 2.17
CA PRO A 14 -54.99 -23.60 0.73
C PRO A 14 -54.19 -22.55 -0.06
N GLU A 15 -53.92 -21.39 0.55
CA GLU A 15 -53.22 -20.29 -0.10
C GLU A 15 -51.73 -20.62 -0.35
N ASN A 16 -51.09 -21.32 0.59
CA ASN A 16 -49.70 -21.76 0.44
C ASN A 16 -49.53 -22.85 -0.63
N ARG A 17 -50.52 -23.74 -0.81
CA ARG A 17 -50.48 -24.76 -1.86
C ARG A 17 -50.64 -24.16 -3.27
N LEU A 18 -51.46 -23.12 -3.41
CA LEU A 18 -51.60 -22.37 -4.67
C LEU A 18 -50.33 -21.59 -5.01
N LYS A 19 -49.74 -20.88 -4.03
CA LYS A 19 -48.46 -20.16 -4.23
C LYS A 19 -47.32 -21.11 -4.58
N GLN A 20 -47.22 -22.25 -3.91
CA GLN A 20 -46.21 -23.28 -4.23
C GLN A 20 -46.44 -23.93 -5.59
N GLY A 21 -47.69 -24.16 -6.00
CA GLY A 21 -48.02 -24.66 -7.34
C GLY A 21 -47.61 -23.67 -8.43
N LEU A 22 -47.93 -22.39 -8.24
CA LEU A 22 -47.59 -21.33 -9.19
C LEU A 22 -46.07 -21.12 -9.30
N LEU A 23 -45.35 -21.19 -8.18
CA LEU A 23 -43.89 -21.09 -8.14
C LEU A 23 -43.21 -22.24 -8.90
N LYS A 24 -43.73 -23.47 -8.76
CA LYS A 24 -43.21 -24.65 -9.48
C LYS A 24 -43.42 -24.52 -10.99
N VAL A 25 -44.58 -24.01 -11.42
CA VAL A 25 -44.87 -23.77 -12.85
C VAL A 25 -43.98 -22.65 -13.40
N ALA A 26 -43.82 -21.55 -12.65
CA ALA A 26 -42.93 -20.46 -13.03
C ALA A 26 -41.47 -20.94 -13.14
N ALA A 27 -41.00 -21.74 -12.19
CA ALA A 27 -39.66 -22.34 -12.24
C ALA A 27 -39.49 -23.26 -13.45
N LEU A 28 -40.49 -24.09 -13.79
CA LEU A 28 -40.46 -24.99 -14.94
C LEU A 28 -40.31 -24.23 -16.28
N VAL A 29 -40.85 -23.02 -16.37
CA VAL A 29 -40.77 -22.19 -17.60
C VAL A 29 -39.53 -21.29 -17.61
N LEU A 30 -39.16 -20.70 -16.48
CA LEU A 30 -38.07 -19.73 -16.41
C LEU A 30 -36.69 -20.39 -16.40
N ILE A 31 -36.52 -21.53 -15.72
CA ILE A 31 -35.23 -22.24 -15.66
C ILE A 31 -34.71 -22.65 -17.05
N PRO A 32 -35.49 -23.28 -17.95
CA PRO A 32 -34.96 -23.67 -19.26
C PRO A 32 -34.63 -22.49 -20.18
N ILE A 33 -35.07 -21.26 -19.85
CA ILE A 33 -34.74 -20.05 -20.58
C ILE A 33 -33.49 -19.38 -20.00
N TRP A 34 -33.41 -19.27 -18.68
CA TRP A 34 -32.29 -18.60 -18.01
C TRP A 34 -31.04 -19.47 -17.92
N LEU A 35 -31.19 -20.80 -17.81
CA LEU A 35 -30.07 -21.74 -17.76
C LEU A 35 -29.18 -21.66 -19.02
N PRO A 36 -29.70 -21.75 -20.26
CA PRO A 36 -28.84 -21.63 -21.45
C PRO A 36 -28.24 -20.23 -21.60
N LEU A 37 -28.96 -19.18 -21.19
CA LEU A 37 -28.43 -17.82 -21.22
C LEU A 37 -27.26 -17.65 -20.24
N ALA A 38 -27.38 -18.15 -19.02
CA ALA A 38 -26.30 -18.15 -18.03
C ALA A 38 -25.09 -18.97 -18.51
N LEU A 39 -25.34 -20.12 -19.14
CA LEU A 39 -24.28 -20.94 -19.74
C LEU A 39 -23.54 -20.21 -20.87
N LEU A 40 -24.26 -19.48 -21.72
CA LEU A 40 -23.67 -18.67 -22.78
C LEU A 40 -22.82 -17.53 -22.23
N VAL A 41 -23.28 -16.87 -21.15
CA VAL A 41 -22.51 -15.81 -20.48
C VAL A 41 -21.22 -16.38 -19.88
N LEU A 42 -21.30 -17.51 -19.18
CA LEU A 42 -20.11 -18.18 -18.62
C LEU A 42 -19.13 -18.62 -19.71
N LEU A 43 -19.64 -19.14 -20.82
CA LEU A 43 -18.80 -19.52 -21.97
C LEU A 43 -18.12 -18.29 -22.59
N GLY A 44 -18.84 -17.18 -22.73
CA GLY A 44 -18.27 -15.91 -23.21
C GLY A 44 -17.15 -15.41 -22.29
N PHE A 45 -17.35 -15.45 -20.98
CA PHE A 45 -16.31 -15.10 -20.00
C PHE A 45 -15.09 -16.02 -20.10
N ALA A 46 -15.29 -17.33 -20.19
CA ALA A 46 -14.19 -18.28 -20.32
C ALA A 46 -13.38 -18.04 -21.62
N LEU A 47 -14.06 -17.77 -22.74
CA LEU A 47 -13.42 -17.44 -24.01
C LEU A 47 -12.67 -16.10 -23.94
N PHE A 48 -13.23 -15.09 -23.28
CA PHE A 48 -12.56 -13.81 -23.08
C PHE A 48 -11.27 -13.96 -22.26
N PHE A 49 -11.33 -14.61 -21.09
CA PHE A 49 -10.16 -14.82 -20.24
C PHE A 49 -9.08 -15.66 -20.93
N SER A 50 -9.48 -16.74 -21.61
CA SER A 50 -8.53 -17.56 -22.37
C SER A 50 -7.89 -16.79 -23.53
N TYR A 51 -8.65 -15.91 -24.21
CA TYR A 51 -8.09 -15.02 -25.23
C TYR A 51 -7.07 -14.04 -24.65
N VAL A 52 -7.35 -13.39 -23.51
CA VAL A 52 -6.42 -12.47 -22.84
C VAL A 52 -5.12 -13.20 -22.46
N LEU A 53 -5.23 -14.35 -21.79
CA LEU A 53 -4.06 -15.16 -21.41
C LEU A 53 -3.27 -15.67 -22.63
N LEU A 54 -3.97 -15.99 -23.72
CA LEU A 54 -3.33 -16.41 -24.96
C LEU A 54 -2.66 -15.23 -25.66
N GLN A 55 -3.26 -14.04 -25.62
CA GLN A 55 -2.64 -12.82 -26.15
C GLN A 55 -1.39 -12.47 -25.38
N GLU A 56 -1.39 -12.63 -24.06
CA GLU A 56 -0.22 -12.41 -23.22
C GLU A 56 0.92 -13.37 -23.58
N LYS A 57 0.60 -14.64 -23.84
CA LYS A 57 1.58 -15.65 -24.28
C LYS A 57 2.05 -15.47 -25.72
N LEU A 58 1.17 -15.05 -26.63
CA LEU A 58 1.47 -14.91 -28.07
C LEU A 58 2.09 -13.57 -28.42
N SER A 59 1.81 -12.51 -27.66
CA SER A 59 2.41 -11.19 -27.87
C SER A 59 3.90 -11.16 -27.56
N GLY A 60 4.46 -12.28 -27.07
CA GLY A 60 5.89 -12.47 -26.89
C GLY A 60 6.46 -11.32 -26.10
N ALA A 61 6.26 -11.34 -24.77
CA ALA A 61 6.74 -10.34 -23.82
C ALA A 61 7.95 -9.61 -24.38
N GLU A 62 7.72 -8.38 -24.86
CA GLU A 62 8.78 -7.54 -25.37
C GLU A 62 9.84 -7.52 -24.27
N PRO A 63 11.09 -7.93 -24.54
CA PRO A 63 12.07 -8.14 -23.49
C PRO A 63 12.13 -6.84 -22.69
N THR A 64 11.74 -6.93 -21.41
CA THR A 64 11.66 -5.78 -20.51
C THR A 64 12.96 -5.00 -20.70
N PRO A 65 12.91 -3.73 -21.16
CA PRO A 65 14.13 -3.03 -21.49
C PRO A 65 15.00 -3.05 -20.24
N ALA A 66 16.25 -3.48 -20.40
CA ALA A 66 17.18 -3.64 -19.29
C ALA A 66 17.13 -2.38 -18.40
N PRO A 67 17.15 -2.56 -17.06
CA PRO A 67 17.05 -1.43 -16.14
C PRO A 67 18.10 -0.38 -16.52
N SER A 68 17.69 0.88 -16.52
CA SER A 68 18.61 2.00 -16.73
C SER A 68 19.76 1.86 -15.71
N PRO A 69 21.02 2.06 -16.11
CA PRO A 69 22.11 2.02 -15.16
C PRO A 69 21.85 3.04 -14.04
N PRO A 70 22.16 2.70 -12.79
CA PRO A 70 21.81 3.56 -11.66
C PRO A 70 22.55 4.89 -11.74
N SER A 71 21.92 5.94 -11.22
CA SER A 71 22.52 7.27 -11.15
C SER A 71 23.81 7.24 -10.29
N GLU A 72 24.74 8.16 -10.48
CA GLU A 72 25.90 8.23 -9.57
C GLU A 72 25.46 8.64 -8.15
N PRO A 73 26.02 8.02 -7.09
CA PRO A 73 25.70 8.39 -5.71
C PRO A 73 26.01 9.86 -5.44
N THR A 74 25.01 10.61 -5.00
CA THR A 74 25.15 12.02 -4.66
C THR A 74 25.29 12.19 -3.16
N VAL A 75 26.32 12.89 -2.70
CA VAL A 75 26.46 13.26 -1.28
C VAL A 75 25.38 14.29 -0.93
N VAL A 76 24.50 13.94 0.00
CA VAL A 76 23.35 14.77 0.37
C VAL A 76 23.57 15.52 1.66
N TRP A 77 24.39 14.96 2.53
CA TRP A 77 24.83 15.59 3.77
C TRP A 77 26.15 14.97 4.20
N GLN A 78 27.01 15.78 4.79
CA GLN A 78 28.28 15.36 5.36
C GLN A 78 28.61 16.23 6.56
N ASN A 79 29.16 15.62 7.62
CA ASN A 79 29.83 16.31 8.72
C ASN A 79 31.22 15.70 8.94
N GLU A 80 31.86 16.02 10.08
CA GLU A 80 33.21 15.54 10.42
C GLU A 80 33.32 14.02 10.63
N HIS A 81 32.19 13.31 10.79
CA HIS A 81 32.18 11.89 11.13
C HIS A 81 31.26 11.06 10.25
N LEU A 82 30.38 11.67 9.45
CA LEU A 82 29.28 10.99 8.81
C LEU A 82 29.01 11.60 7.44
N ALA A 83 28.79 10.76 6.42
CA ALA A 83 28.26 11.18 5.13
C ALA A 83 27.05 10.33 4.75
N VAL A 84 26.09 10.98 4.11
CA VAL A 84 24.88 10.36 3.57
C VAL A 84 24.97 10.47 2.05
N LEU A 85 25.03 9.33 1.37
CA LEU A 85 25.01 9.25 -0.08
C LEU A 85 23.64 8.72 -0.52
N MET A 86 23.03 9.39 -1.49
CA MET A 86 21.77 8.97 -2.07
C MET A 86 21.95 8.56 -3.52
N GLN A 87 21.32 7.45 -3.90
CA GLN A 87 21.35 6.93 -5.26
C GLN A 87 19.94 6.49 -5.67
N ASP A 88 19.47 7.04 -6.80
CA ASP A 88 18.17 6.69 -7.37
C ASP A 88 18.34 5.59 -8.44
N TYR A 89 17.50 4.57 -8.33
CA TYR A 89 17.40 3.42 -9.22
C TYR A 89 15.99 3.38 -9.82
N ASP A 90 15.88 3.31 -11.14
CA ASP A 90 14.61 3.09 -11.83
C ASP A 90 14.40 1.58 -12.01
N TYR A 91 13.79 0.92 -11.01
CA TYR A 91 13.33 -0.45 -11.18
C TYR A 91 11.96 -0.47 -11.86
N LYS A 92 11.91 -1.02 -13.07
CA LYS A 92 10.63 -1.26 -13.75
C LYS A 92 9.79 -2.30 -13.02
N ASP A 93 8.47 -2.12 -13.10
CA ASP A 93 7.29 -2.96 -12.81
C ASP A 93 7.41 -4.23 -11.94
N GLU A 94 8.45 -5.06 -12.09
CA GLU A 94 8.64 -6.32 -11.35
C GLU A 94 8.84 -6.10 -9.84
N PHE A 95 9.51 -5.02 -9.43
CA PHE A 95 9.63 -4.68 -7.99
C PHE A 95 8.30 -4.21 -7.40
N TYR A 96 7.56 -3.39 -8.15
CA TYR A 96 6.24 -2.93 -7.74
C TYR A 96 5.30 -4.12 -7.52
N GLN A 97 5.23 -5.07 -8.46
CA GLN A 97 4.36 -6.25 -8.31
C GLN A 97 4.65 -7.09 -7.05
N GLN A 98 5.91 -7.11 -6.57
CA GLN A 98 6.28 -7.85 -5.36
C GLN A 98 5.97 -7.09 -4.06
N ASN A 99 5.86 -5.77 -4.12
CA ASN A 99 5.78 -4.88 -2.95
C ASN A 99 4.54 -3.96 -2.95
N GLU A 100 3.67 -4.09 -3.95
CA GLU A 100 2.47 -3.28 -4.21
C GLU A 100 1.60 -3.17 -2.97
N ALA A 101 1.25 -4.31 -2.34
CA ALA A 101 0.38 -4.30 -1.17
C ALA A 101 0.95 -3.52 0.03
N TRP A 102 2.29 -3.52 0.21
CA TRP A 102 2.93 -2.76 1.28
C TRP A 102 3.05 -1.28 0.92
N LEU A 103 3.43 -0.96 -0.32
CA LEU A 103 3.55 0.41 -0.81
C LEU A 103 2.18 1.11 -0.84
N ASP A 104 1.13 0.42 -1.24
CA ASP A 104 -0.25 0.93 -1.24
C ASP A 104 -0.75 1.16 0.19
N ALA A 105 -0.40 0.28 1.14
CA ALA A 105 -0.73 0.49 2.55
C ALA A 105 -0.01 1.72 3.13
N TRP A 106 1.30 1.86 2.87
CA TRP A 106 2.06 3.04 3.26
C TRP A 106 1.50 4.32 2.64
N LEU A 107 1.17 4.30 1.35
CA LEU A 107 0.58 5.45 0.68
C LEU A 107 -0.78 5.79 1.28
N TYR A 108 -1.62 4.79 1.55
CA TYR A 108 -2.91 4.99 2.18
C TYR A 108 -2.77 5.67 3.56
N GLU A 109 -1.81 5.22 4.37
CA GLU A 109 -1.47 5.84 5.67
C GLU A 109 -1.03 7.30 5.51
N VAL A 110 -0.19 7.59 4.51
CA VAL A 110 0.35 8.95 4.29
C VAL A 110 -0.64 9.89 3.60
N SER A 111 -1.62 9.39 2.84
CA SER A 111 -2.51 10.19 1.99
C SER A 111 -3.95 10.35 2.48
N TYR A 112 -4.46 9.43 3.31
CA TYR A 112 -5.88 9.44 3.71
C TYR A 112 -6.13 9.63 5.21
N GLU A 113 -5.11 9.49 6.07
CA GLU A 113 -5.29 9.82 7.49
C GLU A 113 -5.08 11.33 7.72
N GLU A 114 -6.17 12.03 8.04
CA GLU A 114 -6.14 13.43 8.51
C GLU A 114 -5.30 13.60 9.79
N ASP A 115 -5.06 12.50 10.51
CA ASP A 115 -4.10 12.39 11.61
C ASP A 115 -2.78 11.86 11.06
N LEU A 116 -1.94 12.76 10.54
CA LEU A 116 -0.58 12.42 10.10
C LEU A 116 0.15 11.59 11.18
N THR A 117 0.17 10.28 10.95
CA THR A 117 1.22 9.30 11.24
C THR A 117 2.11 9.64 12.43
N ARG A 118 1.92 8.87 13.51
CA ARG A 118 2.72 8.78 14.75
C ARG A 118 3.52 10.05 15.08
N GLN A 119 3.00 10.79 16.06
CA GLN A 119 3.72 11.90 16.66
C GLN A 119 4.98 11.41 17.35
N LEU A 120 6.11 12.05 17.03
CA LEU A 120 7.35 11.75 17.72
C LEU A 120 7.28 12.25 19.17
N LEU A 121 7.23 11.29 20.10
CA LEU A 121 7.23 11.52 21.54
C LEU A 121 8.59 11.09 22.12
N ILE A 122 9.49 12.06 22.26
CA ILE A 122 10.82 11.86 22.86
C ILE A 122 10.85 12.49 24.26
N GLU A 123 11.46 11.78 25.21
CA GLU A 123 11.79 12.30 26.54
C GLU A 123 13.32 12.30 26.77
N PRO A 124 13.93 13.45 27.09
CA PRO A 124 13.29 14.76 27.21
C PRO A 124 12.91 15.34 25.83
N PRO A 125 11.89 16.23 25.76
CA PRO A 125 11.42 16.76 24.49
C PRO A 125 12.53 17.50 23.73
N ILE A 126 12.70 17.16 22.45
CA ILE A 126 13.58 17.88 21.55
C ILE A 126 12.83 19.09 20.98
N ALA A 127 13.43 20.27 21.09
CA ALA A 127 12.83 21.50 20.57
C ALA A 127 12.56 21.36 19.07
N SER A 128 11.38 21.81 18.61
CA SER A 128 10.90 21.75 17.22
C SER A 128 10.72 20.36 16.59
N LEU A 129 10.91 19.27 17.36
CA LEU A 129 10.68 17.91 16.90
C LEU A 129 9.61 17.15 17.73
N HIS A 130 9.09 17.78 18.78
CA HIS A 130 8.02 17.22 19.60
C HIS A 130 6.67 17.31 18.86
N GLN A 131 5.91 16.21 18.87
CA GLN A 131 4.61 16.08 18.19
C GLN A 131 4.65 16.29 16.68
N VAL A 132 5.83 16.14 16.09
CA VAL A 132 5.99 16.24 14.65
C VAL A 132 5.69 14.85 14.05
N PRO A 133 4.88 14.78 12.97
CA PRO A 133 4.55 13.51 12.34
C PRO A 133 5.76 12.87 11.68
N VAL A 134 5.99 11.60 11.99
CA VAL A 134 7.07 10.79 11.42
C VAL A 134 6.48 9.48 10.92
N SER A 135 7.13 8.88 9.93
CA SER A 135 6.76 7.52 9.50
C SER A 135 7.23 6.48 10.53
N ASP A 136 6.85 5.22 10.32
CA ASP A 136 7.32 4.08 11.11
C ASP A 136 8.81 3.75 10.92
N PHE A 137 9.49 4.41 9.97
CA PHE A 137 10.91 4.24 9.73
C PHE A 137 11.76 4.81 10.87
N VAL A 138 12.55 3.93 11.50
CA VAL A 138 13.51 4.24 12.55
C VAL A 138 14.77 3.43 12.32
N HIS A 139 15.90 4.09 12.07
CA HIS A 139 17.18 3.44 11.84
C HIS A 139 18.27 3.98 12.78
N PRO A 140 18.75 3.19 13.76
CA PRO A 140 19.83 3.60 14.64
C PRO A 140 21.13 3.78 13.84
N TRP A 141 21.79 4.92 14.01
CA TRP A 141 23.06 5.19 13.33
C TRP A 141 24.00 6.04 14.18
N ALA A 142 25.23 5.55 14.34
CA ALA A 142 26.23 6.11 15.26
C ALA A 142 25.64 6.32 16.66
N ASP A 143 25.75 7.54 17.22
CA ASP A 143 25.18 7.91 18.52
C ASP A 143 23.74 8.45 18.42
N GLY A 144 23.04 8.23 17.31
CA GLY A 144 21.74 8.83 17.04
C GLY A 144 20.79 7.93 16.26
N VAL A 145 19.81 8.55 15.63
CA VAL A 145 18.77 7.85 14.85
C VAL A 145 18.39 8.65 13.61
N LEU A 146 18.23 7.94 12.50
CA LEU A 146 17.62 8.45 11.28
C LEU A 146 16.11 8.20 11.32
N LEU A 147 15.36 9.24 10.99
CA LEU A 147 13.89 9.22 10.94
C LEU A 147 13.42 9.81 9.61
N GLN A 148 12.21 9.44 9.22
CA GLN A 148 11.51 10.04 8.11
C GLN A 148 10.42 10.98 8.64
N LEU A 149 10.65 12.27 8.46
CA LEU A 149 9.73 13.34 8.80
C LEU A 149 8.70 13.52 7.67
N LEU A 150 7.43 13.68 8.02
CA LEU A 150 6.34 13.91 7.07
C LEU A 150 5.87 15.36 7.20
N GLU A 151 5.82 16.10 6.09
CA GLU A 151 5.38 17.50 6.06
C GLU A 151 4.30 17.69 5.01
N ALA A 152 3.33 18.56 5.28
CA ALA A 152 2.40 18.99 4.25
C ALA A 152 3.14 19.71 3.12
N ALA A 153 2.88 19.32 1.88
CA ALA A 153 3.47 19.92 0.70
C ALA A 153 3.02 21.39 0.58
N PRO A 154 3.92 22.32 0.21
CA PRO A 154 3.60 23.73 0.12
C PRO A 154 2.42 23.98 -0.85
N GLY A 155 1.31 24.50 -0.34
CA GLY A 155 0.13 24.85 -1.15
C GLY A 155 -0.81 23.69 -1.49
N SER A 156 -0.66 22.53 -0.86
CA SER A 156 -1.59 21.40 -0.99
C SER A 156 -2.25 21.07 0.34
N GLU A 157 -3.58 20.94 0.36
CA GLU A 157 -4.33 20.44 1.52
C GLU A 157 -4.18 18.92 1.69
N ALA A 158 -3.66 18.19 0.69
CA ALA A 158 -3.62 16.72 0.65
C ALA A 158 -2.29 16.12 0.15
N GLY A 159 -1.26 16.94 -0.06
CA GLY A 159 0.05 16.46 -0.51
C GLY A 159 0.99 16.35 0.68
N VAL A 160 1.70 15.23 0.80
CA VAL A 160 2.78 15.08 1.79
C VAL A 160 4.11 15.06 1.06
N THR A 161 5.08 15.81 1.55
CA THR A 161 6.49 15.61 1.24
C THR A 161 7.17 14.97 2.45
N SER A 162 8.23 14.20 2.22
CA SER A 162 8.99 13.63 3.32
C SER A 162 10.45 14.01 3.28
N TRP A 163 11.03 14.10 4.47
CA TRP A 163 12.40 14.51 4.72
C TRP A 163 13.13 13.43 5.51
N LEU A 164 14.35 13.15 5.10
CA LEU A 164 15.28 12.40 5.94
C LEU A 164 15.85 13.36 6.99
N ILE A 165 15.72 12.98 8.27
CA ILE A 165 16.27 13.73 9.39
C ILE A 165 17.19 12.85 10.23
N TYR A 166 18.18 13.47 10.88
CA TYR A 166 19.03 12.82 11.87
C TYR A 166 18.80 13.46 13.24
N VAL A 167 18.65 12.63 14.26
CA VAL A 167 18.56 13.05 15.66
C VAL A 167 19.81 12.55 16.39
N ASP A 168 20.59 13.49 16.91
CA ASP A 168 21.79 13.20 17.69
C ASP A 168 21.40 12.85 19.14
N GLY A 169 21.71 11.62 19.56
CA GLY A 169 21.37 11.14 20.91
C GLY A 169 22.22 11.75 22.02
N ARG A 170 23.37 12.37 21.72
CA ARG A 170 24.24 13.02 22.72
C ARG A 170 23.77 14.45 23.01
N THR A 171 23.47 15.20 21.96
CA THR A 171 23.10 16.62 22.07
C THR A 171 21.59 16.83 22.14
N LEU A 172 20.79 15.82 21.81
CA LEU A 172 19.35 15.91 21.66
C LEU A 172 18.96 17.04 20.69
N SER A 173 19.78 17.22 19.67
CA SER A 173 19.53 18.11 18.55
C SER A 173 19.20 17.30 17.30
N TRP A 174 18.60 17.95 16.31
CA TRP A 174 18.24 17.29 15.07
C TRP A 174 18.55 18.15 13.86
N HIS A 175 18.77 17.48 12.73
CA HIS A 175 19.11 18.10 11.47
C HIS A 175 18.24 17.54 10.35
N LYS A 176 17.65 18.44 9.57
CA LYS A 176 17.00 18.13 8.31
C LYS A 176 18.08 17.91 7.25
N LEU A 177 18.18 16.70 6.71
CA LEU A 177 19.27 16.31 5.80
C LEU A 177 18.89 16.59 4.34
N ARG A 178 17.82 15.97 3.85
CA ARG A 178 17.35 16.12 2.47
C ARG A 178 15.88 15.79 2.33
N GLU A 179 15.21 16.50 1.42
CA GLU A 179 13.88 16.14 0.96
C GLU A 179 13.99 14.89 0.09
N ILE A 180 13.31 13.83 0.49
CA ILE A 180 13.26 12.58 -0.25
C ILE A 180 11.95 12.46 -1.03
N GLY A 181 10.90 13.22 -0.67
CA GLY A 181 9.60 13.12 -1.34
C GLY A 181 8.85 11.87 -0.90
N LEU A 182 8.03 11.25 -1.76
CA LEU A 182 7.20 10.10 -1.38
C LEU A 182 7.93 8.74 -1.53
N TYR A 183 9.11 8.59 -0.91
CA TYR A 183 9.72 7.27 -0.75
C TYR A 183 9.34 6.69 0.61
N ALA A 184 8.87 5.44 0.63
CA ALA A 184 8.71 4.67 1.85
C ALA A 184 10.08 4.12 2.28
N LEU A 185 10.69 4.68 3.33
CA LEU A 185 11.98 4.19 3.83
C LEU A 185 11.82 2.88 4.61
N HIS A 186 12.80 2.00 4.47
CA HIS A 186 12.87 0.73 5.20
C HIS A 186 14.32 0.24 5.34
N GLU A 187 14.50 -0.73 6.25
CA GLU A 187 15.78 -1.41 6.44
C GLU A 187 16.17 -2.23 5.21
N ALA A 188 17.45 -2.21 4.84
CA ALA A 188 17.95 -3.07 3.77
C ALA A 188 17.64 -4.55 4.06
N ASN A 189 17.50 -5.39 3.02
CA ASN A 189 17.36 -6.84 3.17
C ASN A 189 18.44 -7.55 2.35
N PRO A 190 19.41 -8.22 3.00
CA PRO A 190 19.59 -8.36 4.45
C PRO A 190 19.90 -7.02 5.15
N PRO A 191 19.56 -6.87 6.45
CA PRO A 191 19.79 -5.64 7.21
C PRO A 191 21.29 -5.34 7.30
N LEU A 192 21.63 -4.14 6.87
CA LEU A 192 22.98 -3.61 6.86
C LEU A 192 22.98 -2.32 7.70
N PRO A 193 23.88 -2.18 8.67
CA PRO A 193 23.88 -1.03 9.58
C PRO A 193 24.18 0.31 8.88
N ASP A 194 24.78 0.23 7.70
CA ASP A 194 25.27 1.39 6.95
C ASP A 194 24.42 1.67 5.70
N LEU A 195 23.27 1.01 5.57
CA LEU A 195 22.46 1.05 4.36
C LEU A 195 20.97 1.08 4.68
N VAL A 196 20.33 2.16 4.25
CA VAL A 196 18.88 2.32 4.27
C VAL A 196 18.39 2.35 2.82
N LYS A 197 17.20 1.80 2.59
CA LYS A 197 16.57 1.82 1.27
C LYS A 197 15.20 2.50 1.36
N GLY A 198 14.72 2.99 0.25
CA GLY A 198 13.40 3.58 0.12
C GLY A 198 12.81 3.27 -1.24
N TYR A 199 11.49 3.14 -1.31
CA TYR A 199 10.81 2.87 -2.58
C TYR A 199 9.64 3.81 -2.82
N ARG A 200 9.42 4.16 -4.08
CA ARG A 200 8.26 4.92 -4.53
C ARG A 200 7.34 4.03 -5.35
N LEU A 201 6.07 4.41 -5.47
CA LEU A 201 5.03 3.69 -6.23
C LEU A 201 5.38 3.43 -7.70
N ASN A 202 6.21 4.28 -8.31
CA ASN A 202 6.64 4.08 -9.69
C ASN A 202 7.79 3.07 -9.84
N GLY A 203 8.22 2.44 -8.74
CA GLY A 203 9.34 1.49 -8.73
C GLY A 203 10.70 2.15 -8.53
N ASP A 204 10.77 3.48 -8.35
CA ASP A 204 12.05 4.11 -8.02
C ASP A 204 12.54 3.60 -6.66
N GLU A 205 13.79 3.15 -6.59
CA GLU A 205 14.49 2.86 -5.34
C GLU A 205 15.44 4.01 -5.02
N LEU A 206 15.41 4.44 -3.77
CA LEU A 206 16.36 5.33 -3.15
C LEU A 206 17.26 4.50 -2.25
N THR A 207 18.57 4.49 -2.50
CA THR A 207 19.55 3.95 -1.55
C THR A 207 20.17 5.08 -0.76
N VAL A 208 20.22 4.95 0.56
CA VAL A 208 20.89 5.87 1.49
C VAL A 208 22.06 5.12 2.12
N GLN A 209 23.27 5.44 1.69
CA GLN A 209 24.49 4.88 2.26
C GLN A 209 25.04 5.79 3.35
N LEU A 210 25.36 5.18 4.48
CA LEU A 210 25.82 5.83 5.70
C LEU A 210 27.29 5.50 5.89
N THR A 211 28.18 6.48 5.85
CA THR A 211 29.63 6.22 5.97
C THR A 211 30.25 7.06 7.08
N GLU A 212 31.27 6.52 7.74
CA GLU A 212 32.18 7.35 8.54
C GLU A 212 32.96 8.29 7.60
N ALA A 213 33.01 9.59 7.92
CA ALA A 213 33.66 10.63 7.10
C ALA A 213 35.19 10.65 7.25
#